data_AF-A0A933JMP4-F1
#
_entry.id   AF-A0A933JMP4-F1
#
_cell.length_a   1.000
_cell.length_b   1.000
_cell.length_c   1.000
_cell.angle_alpha   90.00
_cell.angle_beta   90.00
_cell.angle_gamma   90.00
#
_symmetry.space_group_name_H-M   'P 1'
#
loop_
_entity.id
_entity.type
_entity.pdbx_description
1 polymer ?
#
loop_
_entity_poly.entity_id
_entity_poly.type
_entity_poly.pdbx_seq_one_letter_code
_entity_poly.pdbx_strand_id
1 'polypeptide(L)'
;MERVRPTRGEPDASRRRGTEVDSRAEASYRGAISVHASGLESRLELLSEAHQRAIRRFVSSLAGFIQRGMLNAEQASIIEQHLVRLGERQFNPANTGNLEDLFAYTLEDTKDAVRAFAQVLADSVKVVPIDADARLLPRLKSLVDGRIFARVGDLAGYGEPEKMLISHTMVAYGDMEMAAFARALIRASHAEVSELDVERRFARMAVQSQHAPSSSFVLARMRGLTIDLLELYRTAGYDDDVIANAQSFYDTCAEFRPEWVAAFLDGRIPEDDAWLGWRARYLDRRRSLPEELVYQLHSDTLTNFLDGTLESGKWVDASILFGGVKAVEEIPAALARIVNQYVAEHVALHNEPAEDLLRVWRHTLEPWGIGFSGGRAIALPGTPARIGELRDQFDLSWARKQKPK
;
A
#
# COMPACT_ATOMS: atom_id res chain seq x y z
N MET A 1 7.95 -66.05 -11.30
CA MET A 1 7.25 -64.82 -10.88
C MET A 1 8.22 -63.66 -11.05
N GLU A 2 8.06 -62.94 -12.15
CA GLU A 2 8.99 -61.94 -12.66
C GLU A 2 8.85 -60.58 -11.95
N ARG A 3 9.99 -59.90 -11.80
CA ARG A 3 10.07 -58.49 -11.41
C ARG A 3 9.81 -57.63 -12.64
N VAL A 4 8.77 -56.80 -12.61
CA VAL A 4 8.56 -55.75 -13.61
C VAL A 4 8.97 -54.41 -13.02
N ARG A 5 9.99 -53.78 -13.62
CA ARG A 5 10.37 -52.39 -13.39
C ARG A 5 9.43 -51.47 -14.19
N PRO A 6 8.97 -50.33 -13.65
CA PRO A 6 8.38 -49.29 -14.49
C PRO A 6 9.48 -48.52 -15.23
N THR A 7 9.22 -48.33 -16.51
CA THR A 7 9.93 -47.56 -17.52
C THR A 7 10.02 -46.07 -17.16
N ARG A 8 11.14 -45.43 -17.56
CA ARG A 8 11.28 -43.97 -17.59
C ARG A 8 10.25 -43.39 -18.58
N GLY A 9 9.21 -42.77 -18.04
CA GLY A 9 8.30 -41.91 -18.80
C GLY A 9 8.97 -40.59 -19.16
N GLU A 10 8.60 -40.10 -20.34
CA GLU A 10 9.06 -38.90 -21.03
C GLU A 10 8.94 -37.61 -20.21
N PRO A 11 9.72 -36.56 -20.54
CA PRO A 11 9.61 -35.27 -19.88
C PRO A 11 8.22 -34.65 -20.11
N ASP A 12 7.54 -34.41 -19.00
CA ASP A 12 6.21 -33.84 -18.89
C ASP A 12 6.10 -32.49 -19.64
N ALA A 13 5.19 -32.45 -20.62
CA ALA A 13 4.83 -31.30 -21.44
C ALA A 13 4.11 -30.18 -20.66
N SER A 14 3.91 -30.34 -19.34
CA SER A 14 3.36 -29.33 -18.45
C SER A 14 4.31 -28.15 -18.20
N ARG A 15 5.64 -28.34 -18.32
CA ARG A 15 6.63 -27.26 -18.08
C ARG A 15 6.80 -26.26 -19.22
N ARG A 16 6.35 -26.56 -20.45
CA ARG A 16 6.42 -25.62 -21.59
C ARG A 16 5.21 -24.68 -21.70
N ARG A 17 4.09 -25.03 -21.07
CA ARG A 17 2.86 -24.22 -21.10
C ARG A 17 2.91 -22.97 -20.22
N GLY A 18 3.71 -22.94 -19.16
CA GLY A 18 3.90 -21.74 -18.33
C GLY A 18 4.64 -20.61 -19.08
N THR A 19 5.67 -20.96 -19.86
CA THR A 19 6.50 -20.00 -20.60
C THR A 19 5.87 -19.51 -21.91
N GLU A 20 5.02 -20.32 -22.55
CA GLU A 20 4.34 -19.95 -23.81
C GLU A 20 3.09 -19.08 -23.60
N VAL A 21 2.43 -19.20 -22.44
CA VAL A 21 1.27 -18.37 -22.09
C VAL A 21 1.73 -16.96 -21.70
N ASP A 22 2.81 -16.84 -20.94
CA ASP A 22 3.43 -15.54 -20.62
C ASP A 22 3.95 -14.81 -21.88
N SER A 23 4.61 -15.51 -22.80
CA SER A 23 5.14 -14.89 -24.03
C SER A 23 4.05 -14.50 -25.04
N ARG A 24 2.93 -15.21 -25.11
CA ARG A 24 1.77 -14.80 -25.92
C ARG A 24 1.01 -13.62 -25.31
N ALA A 25 0.89 -13.57 -23.98
CA ALA A 25 0.28 -12.44 -23.30
C ALA A 25 1.13 -11.18 -23.46
N GLU A 26 2.45 -11.30 -23.33
CA GLU A 26 3.41 -10.22 -23.55
C GLU A 26 3.45 -9.78 -25.02
N ALA A 27 3.39 -10.71 -25.97
CA ALA A 27 3.30 -10.37 -27.40
C ALA A 27 1.97 -9.69 -27.78
N SER A 28 0.85 -10.09 -27.16
CA SER A 28 -0.45 -9.44 -27.34
C SER A 28 -0.47 -8.05 -26.72
N TYR A 29 0.20 -7.86 -25.58
CA TYR A 29 0.41 -6.57 -24.92
C TYR A 29 1.29 -5.63 -25.76
N ARG A 30 2.47 -6.11 -26.20
CA ARG A 30 3.38 -5.36 -27.09
C ARG A 30 2.73 -5.06 -28.45
N GLY A 31 1.87 -5.96 -28.95
CA GLY A 31 1.08 -5.75 -30.17
C GLY A 31 -0.01 -4.68 -30.02
N ALA A 32 -0.61 -4.54 -28.83
CA ALA A 32 -1.59 -3.50 -28.52
C ALA A 32 -0.95 -2.12 -28.22
N ILE A 33 0.34 -2.08 -27.86
CA ILE A 33 1.09 -0.87 -27.46
C ILE A 33 2.16 -0.50 -28.51
N SER A 34 2.01 -0.97 -29.76
CA SER A 34 3.06 -0.89 -30.79
C SER A 34 3.44 0.52 -31.27
N VAL A 35 2.94 1.59 -30.64
CA VAL A 35 3.30 2.99 -30.93
C VAL A 35 4.26 3.57 -29.88
N HIS A 36 4.43 2.94 -28.70
CA HIS A 36 5.31 3.44 -27.63
C HIS A 36 6.42 2.47 -27.15
N ALA A 37 6.46 1.25 -27.67
CA ALA A 37 7.34 0.18 -27.18
C ALA A 37 8.84 0.36 -27.46
N SER A 38 9.25 1.14 -28.47
CA SER A 38 10.65 1.17 -28.92
C SER A 38 11.63 1.94 -28.01
N GLY A 39 11.13 2.82 -27.13
CA GLY A 39 11.97 3.54 -26.18
C GLY A 39 11.95 2.97 -24.75
N LEU A 40 10.94 2.17 -24.42
CA LEU A 40 10.65 1.77 -23.04
C LEU A 40 11.53 0.59 -22.59
N GLU A 41 11.77 -0.38 -23.48
CA GLU A 41 12.70 -1.50 -23.19
C GLU A 41 14.13 -0.99 -22.96
N SER A 42 14.60 -0.06 -23.80
CA SER A 42 15.93 0.55 -23.64
C SER A 42 16.05 1.34 -22.34
N ARG A 43 14.97 1.99 -21.87
CA ARG A 43 14.96 2.67 -20.56
C ARG A 43 14.99 1.66 -19.41
N LEU A 44 14.27 0.55 -19.55
CA LEU A 44 14.24 -0.51 -18.56
C LEU A 44 15.63 -1.17 -18.40
N GLU A 45 16.34 -1.40 -19.50
CA GLU A 45 17.70 -1.97 -19.50
C GLU A 45 18.73 -1.12 -18.74
N LEU A 46 18.49 0.20 -18.59
CA LEU A 46 19.35 1.10 -17.82
C LEU A 46 19.11 1.04 -16.31
N LEU A 47 18.06 0.34 -15.85
CA LEU A 47 17.71 0.22 -14.44
C LEU A 47 18.47 -0.93 -13.76
N SER A 48 18.46 -0.94 -12.43
CA SER A 48 19.00 -2.07 -11.67
C SER A 48 18.23 -3.37 -11.99
N GLU A 49 18.88 -4.53 -11.93
CA GLU A 49 18.19 -5.81 -12.18
C GLU A 49 16.97 -6.03 -11.25
N ALA A 50 17.04 -5.51 -10.02
CA ALA A 50 15.94 -5.60 -9.06
C ALA A 50 14.71 -4.82 -9.57
N HIS A 51 14.91 -3.58 -10.03
CA HIS A 51 13.85 -2.79 -10.68
C HIS A 51 13.34 -3.46 -11.93
N GLN A 52 14.23 -3.93 -12.82
CA GLN A 52 13.85 -4.60 -14.06
C GLN A 52 12.93 -5.80 -13.79
N ARG A 53 13.33 -6.70 -12.88
CA ARG A 53 12.52 -7.89 -12.54
C ARG A 53 11.16 -7.51 -11.97
N ALA A 54 11.09 -6.53 -11.07
CA ALA A 54 9.84 -6.15 -10.44
C ALA A 54 8.90 -5.45 -11.44
N ILE A 55 9.42 -4.55 -12.27
CA ILE A 55 8.63 -3.85 -13.31
C ILE A 55 8.12 -4.85 -14.35
N ARG A 56 8.95 -5.77 -14.85
CA ARG A 56 8.51 -6.79 -15.82
C ARG A 56 7.41 -7.67 -15.26
N ARG A 57 7.50 -8.05 -13.98
CA ARG A 57 6.45 -8.83 -13.32
C ARG A 57 5.12 -8.07 -13.30
N PHE A 58 5.15 -6.81 -12.87
CA PHE A 58 3.94 -5.97 -12.84
C PHE A 58 3.38 -5.76 -14.27
N VAL A 59 4.23 -5.47 -15.26
CA VAL A 59 3.79 -5.34 -16.67
C VAL A 59 3.12 -6.61 -17.20
N SER A 60 3.62 -7.81 -16.84
CA SER A 60 2.95 -9.07 -17.16
C SER A 60 1.55 -9.15 -16.53
N SER A 61 1.41 -8.75 -15.26
CA SER A 61 0.11 -8.65 -14.59
C SER A 61 -0.84 -7.66 -15.28
N LEU A 62 -0.35 -6.51 -15.76
CA LEU A 62 -1.14 -5.54 -16.53
C LEU A 62 -1.70 -6.15 -17.83
N ALA A 63 -0.90 -6.96 -18.54
CA ALA A 63 -1.36 -7.69 -19.72
C ALA A 63 -2.52 -8.65 -19.38
N GLY A 64 -2.43 -9.35 -18.25
CA GLY A 64 -3.51 -10.18 -17.71
C GLY A 64 -4.79 -9.37 -17.45
N PHE A 65 -4.69 -8.18 -16.86
CA PHE A 65 -5.85 -7.32 -16.61
C PHE A 65 -6.50 -6.79 -17.90
N ILE A 66 -5.72 -6.49 -18.94
CA ILE A 66 -6.25 -6.13 -20.27
C ILE A 66 -7.05 -7.29 -20.86
N GLN A 67 -6.51 -8.51 -20.83
CA GLN A 67 -7.21 -9.69 -21.37
C GLN A 67 -8.55 -9.95 -20.66
N ARG A 68 -8.64 -9.62 -19.37
CA ARG A 68 -9.88 -9.72 -18.58
C ARG A 68 -10.82 -8.51 -18.75
N GLY A 69 -10.47 -7.53 -19.58
CA GLY A 69 -11.26 -6.31 -19.79
C GLY A 69 -11.31 -5.38 -18.58
N MET A 70 -10.35 -5.49 -17.66
CA MET A 70 -10.27 -4.65 -16.46
C MET A 70 -9.42 -3.40 -16.66
N LEU A 71 -8.55 -3.42 -17.67
CA LEU A 71 -7.80 -2.27 -18.16
C LEU A 71 -7.92 -2.18 -19.67
N ASN A 72 -7.80 -0.97 -20.20
CA ASN A 72 -7.49 -0.74 -21.60
C ASN A 72 -5.97 -0.58 -21.81
N ALA A 73 -5.53 -0.62 -23.07
CA ALA A 73 -4.11 -0.53 -23.41
C ALA A 73 -3.48 0.81 -23.01
N GLU A 74 -4.24 1.90 -23.06
CA GLU A 74 -3.77 3.24 -22.70
C GLU A 74 -3.50 3.35 -21.19
N GLN A 75 -4.44 2.87 -20.37
CA GLN A 75 -4.30 2.81 -18.91
C GLN A 75 -3.07 2.00 -18.50
N ALA A 76 -2.88 0.82 -19.11
CA ALA A 76 -1.73 -0.03 -18.80
C ALA A 76 -0.41 0.64 -19.21
N SER A 77 -0.36 1.31 -20.37
CA SER A 77 0.84 2.04 -20.80
C SER A 77 1.20 3.18 -19.85
N ILE A 78 0.20 3.90 -19.31
CA ILE A 78 0.42 4.96 -18.31
C ILE A 78 1.02 4.40 -17.03
N ILE A 79 0.49 3.28 -16.53
CA ILE A 79 1.01 2.61 -15.33
C ILE A 79 2.43 2.10 -15.57
N GLU A 80 2.70 1.49 -16.72
CA GLU A 80 4.04 1.03 -17.10
C GLU A 80 5.06 2.18 -17.13
N GLN A 81 4.69 3.31 -17.73
CA GLN A 81 5.56 4.49 -17.75
C GLN A 81 5.85 5.02 -16.34
N HIS A 82 4.85 5.04 -15.47
CA HIS A 82 5.01 5.42 -14.06
C HIS A 82 6.02 4.50 -13.36
N LEU A 83 5.90 3.18 -13.52
CA LEU A 83 6.83 2.21 -12.92
C LEU A 83 8.28 2.40 -13.37
N VAL A 84 8.50 2.66 -14.66
CA VAL A 84 9.85 2.97 -15.18
C VAL A 84 10.37 4.28 -14.60
N ARG A 85 9.53 5.33 -14.51
CA ARG A 85 9.94 6.62 -13.91
C ARG A 85 10.33 6.48 -12.44
N LEU A 86 9.63 5.66 -11.66
CA LEU A 86 10.05 5.34 -10.29
C LEU A 86 11.45 4.71 -10.26
N GLY A 87 11.71 3.75 -11.15
CA GLY A 87 13.02 3.13 -11.29
C GLY A 87 14.12 4.13 -11.66
N GLU A 88 13.86 5.02 -12.61
CA GLU A 88 14.80 6.05 -13.05
C GLU A 88 15.13 7.06 -11.95
N ARG A 89 14.16 7.38 -11.09
CA ARG A 89 14.36 8.24 -9.91
C ARG A 89 15.01 7.49 -8.74
N GLN A 90 15.34 6.21 -8.91
CA GLN A 90 15.81 5.32 -7.84
C GLN A 90 14.83 5.22 -6.67
N PHE A 91 13.54 5.44 -6.94
CA PHE A 91 12.52 5.36 -5.91
C PHE A 91 12.15 3.90 -5.68
N ASN A 92 12.16 3.55 -4.40
CA ASN A 92 11.55 2.36 -3.85
C ASN A 92 11.80 1.02 -4.59
N PRO A 93 13.06 0.66 -4.96
CA PRO A 93 13.38 -0.57 -5.71
C PRO A 93 12.86 -1.87 -5.08
N ALA A 94 12.72 -1.91 -3.76
CA ALA A 94 12.31 -3.10 -3.03
C ALA A 94 10.79 -3.27 -2.91
N ASN A 95 10.00 -2.21 -3.12
CA ASN A 95 8.56 -2.18 -2.83
C ASN A 95 7.69 -2.25 -4.09
N THR A 96 8.27 -2.29 -5.30
CA THR A 96 7.49 -2.42 -6.54
C THR A 96 6.59 -3.66 -6.56
N GLY A 97 6.93 -4.72 -5.81
CA GLY A 97 6.02 -5.85 -5.58
C GLY A 97 4.80 -5.51 -4.73
N ASN A 98 4.97 -4.73 -3.67
CA ASN A 98 3.83 -4.27 -2.89
C ASN A 98 2.95 -3.31 -3.71
N LEU A 99 3.53 -2.50 -4.62
CA LEU A 99 2.76 -1.66 -5.54
C LEU A 99 1.89 -2.50 -6.50
N GLU A 100 2.47 -3.58 -7.05
CA GLU A 100 1.73 -4.52 -7.90
C GLU A 100 0.57 -5.15 -7.14
N ASP A 101 0.82 -5.62 -5.92
CA ASP A 101 -0.21 -6.28 -5.10
C ASP A 101 -1.33 -5.29 -4.69
N LEU A 102 -0.97 -4.08 -4.26
CA LEU A 102 -1.90 -2.99 -3.97
C LEU A 102 -2.79 -2.69 -5.19
N PHE A 103 -2.18 -2.60 -6.37
CA PHE A 103 -2.90 -2.34 -7.61
C PHE A 103 -3.84 -3.50 -7.96
N ALA A 104 -3.30 -4.72 -8.03
CA ALA A 104 -4.02 -5.91 -8.43
C ALA A 104 -5.23 -6.16 -7.53
N TYR A 105 -5.03 -6.09 -6.22
CA TYR A 105 -6.09 -6.30 -5.24
C TYR A 105 -7.18 -5.23 -5.36
N THR A 106 -6.80 -3.94 -5.37
CA THR A 106 -7.76 -2.84 -5.47
C THR A 106 -8.54 -2.92 -6.79
N LEU A 107 -7.86 -3.22 -7.90
CA LEU A 107 -8.50 -3.37 -9.20
C LEU A 107 -9.46 -4.56 -9.24
N GLU A 108 -9.08 -5.70 -8.66
CA GLU A 108 -9.93 -6.88 -8.60
C GLU A 108 -11.18 -6.67 -7.76
N ASP A 109 -11.06 -5.99 -6.64
CA ASP A 109 -12.14 -5.80 -5.70
C ASP A 109 -13.09 -4.66 -6.14
N THR A 110 -12.53 -3.56 -6.62
CA THR A 110 -13.33 -2.36 -6.93
C THR A 110 -13.71 -2.25 -8.40
N LYS A 111 -13.03 -3.00 -9.29
CA LYS A 111 -13.13 -2.87 -10.75
C LYS A 111 -12.84 -1.45 -11.26
N ASP A 112 -12.13 -0.64 -10.47
CA ASP A 112 -11.81 0.74 -10.77
C ASP A 112 -10.29 0.92 -10.88
N ALA A 113 -9.83 1.11 -12.12
CA ALA A 113 -8.42 1.33 -12.44
C ALA A 113 -7.86 2.63 -11.87
N VAL A 114 -8.69 3.68 -11.82
CA VAL A 114 -8.31 4.99 -11.27
C VAL A 114 -8.06 4.84 -9.78
N ARG A 115 -8.96 4.16 -9.08
CA ARG A 115 -8.81 3.87 -7.65
C ARG A 115 -7.61 2.98 -7.36
N ALA A 116 -7.39 1.93 -8.15
CA ALA A 116 -6.24 1.04 -8.01
C ALA A 116 -4.91 1.78 -8.19
N PHE A 117 -4.84 2.67 -9.18
CA PHE A 117 -3.64 3.47 -9.40
C PHE A 117 -3.43 4.54 -8.32
N ALA A 118 -4.50 5.08 -7.73
CA ALA A 118 -4.38 5.97 -6.57
C ALA A 118 -3.64 5.30 -5.40
N GLN A 119 -3.84 3.99 -5.19
CA GLN A 119 -3.08 3.24 -4.18
C GLN A 119 -1.61 3.13 -4.54
N VAL A 120 -1.31 2.84 -5.81
CA VAL A 120 0.06 2.79 -6.31
C VAL A 120 0.75 4.13 -6.07
N LEU A 121 0.13 5.24 -6.48
CA LEU A 121 0.68 6.58 -6.33
C LEU A 121 1.00 6.90 -4.87
N ALA A 122 0.06 6.67 -3.96
CA ALA A 122 0.24 6.95 -2.54
C ALA A 122 1.47 6.26 -1.92
N ASP A 123 1.80 5.06 -2.39
CA ASP A 123 2.92 4.26 -1.87
C ASP A 123 4.18 4.31 -2.77
N SER A 124 4.13 5.11 -3.85
CA SER A 124 5.21 5.24 -4.86
C SER A 124 6.37 6.13 -4.41
N VAL A 125 6.12 7.13 -3.59
CA VAL A 125 7.12 8.15 -3.22
C VAL A 125 7.54 7.97 -1.76
N LYS A 126 8.70 7.37 -1.55
CA LYS A 126 9.38 7.27 -0.23
C LYS A 126 10.84 7.69 -0.41
N VAL A 127 11.15 8.96 -0.12
CA VAL A 127 12.49 9.55 -0.34
C VAL A 127 12.95 10.38 0.85
N VAL A 128 14.25 10.36 1.13
CA VAL A 128 14.89 11.23 2.12
C VAL A 128 16.19 11.77 1.49
N PRO A 129 16.42 13.09 1.44
CA PRO A 129 15.50 14.17 1.86
C PRO A 129 14.33 14.36 0.87
N ILE A 130 13.22 14.91 1.34
CA ILE A 130 12.11 15.34 0.47
C ILE A 130 12.35 16.79 0.04
N ASP A 131 12.01 17.12 -1.21
CA ASP A 131 12.03 18.49 -1.72
C ASP A 131 11.17 19.42 -0.84
N ALA A 132 11.75 20.52 -0.34
CA ALA A 132 11.05 21.49 0.50
C ALA A 132 9.88 22.17 -0.22
N ASP A 133 9.91 22.27 -1.54
CA ASP A 133 8.82 22.85 -2.33
C ASP A 133 7.70 21.86 -2.66
N ALA A 134 7.88 20.58 -2.33
CA ALA A 134 6.85 19.57 -2.55
C ALA A 134 5.55 19.92 -1.82
N ARG A 135 4.44 19.92 -2.55
CA ARG A 135 3.11 20.23 -2.00
C ARG A 135 2.60 19.09 -1.13
N LEU A 136 1.87 19.45 -0.09
CA LEU A 136 1.10 18.52 0.73
C LEU A 136 -0.35 18.48 0.22
N LEU A 137 -0.78 17.33 -0.27
CA LEU A 137 -2.16 17.08 -0.70
C LEU A 137 -2.70 15.80 -0.04
N PRO A 138 -3.54 15.89 1.01
CA PRO A 138 -4.07 17.10 1.66
C PRO A 138 -3.00 17.87 2.46
N ARG A 139 -3.36 19.08 2.90
CA ARG A 139 -2.51 19.91 3.76
C ARG A 139 -2.49 19.40 5.19
N LEU A 140 -1.56 19.89 6.00
CA LEU A 140 -1.53 19.65 7.44
C LEU A 140 -1.99 20.90 8.20
N LYS A 141 -2.53 20.69 9.39
CA LYS A 141 -2.96 21.72 10.34
C LYS A 141 -2.38 21.43 11.71
N SER A 142 -1.77 22.44 12.34
CA SER A 142 -1.37 22.37 13.74
C SER A 142 -2.59 22.40 14.64
N LEU A 143 -2.64 21.52 15.64
CA LEU A 143 -3.68 21.56 16.67
C LEU A 143 -3.47 22.65 17.70
N VAL A 144 -2.24 23.15 17.85
CA VAL A 144 -1.90 24.10 18.92
C VAL A 144 -2.40 25.50 18.56
N ASP A 145 -2.15 25.92 17.32
CA ASP A 145 -2.38 27.29 16.86
C ASP A 145 -3.22 27.36 15.57
N GLY A 146 -3.67 26.21 15.04
CA GLY A 146 -4.45 26.15 13.80
C GLY A 146 -3.66 26.46 12.53
N ARG A 147 -2.32 26.62 12.61
CA ARG A 147 -1.48 26.93 11.45
C ARG A 147 -1.58 25.86 10.38
N ILE A 148 -1.70 26.28 9.12
CA ILE A 148 -1.72 25.39 7.96
C ILE A 148 -0.32 25.24 7.37
N PHE A 149 0.03 24.01 6.99
CA PHE A 149 1.25 23.65 6.27
C PHE A 149 0.84 23.12 4.90
N ALA A 150 1.28 23.79 3.84
CA ALA A 150 0.92 23.48 2.46
C ALA A 150 2.05 22.80 1.68
N ARG A 151 3.29 22.87 2.20
CA ARG A 151 4.49 22.26 1.61
C ARG A 151 5.35 21.62 2.67
N VAL A 152 6.23 20.71 2.25
CA VAL A 152 7.19 20.02 3.12
C VAL A 152 8.12 21.01 3.82
N GLY A 153 8.55 22.08 3.15
CA GLY A 153 9.39 23.13 3.71
C GLY A 153 8.74 23.91 4.87
N ASP A 154 7.40 23.92 4.95
CA ASP A 154 6.69 24.55 6.06
C ASP A 154 6.92 23.77 7.38
N LEU A 155 7.35 22.51 7.30
CA LEU A 155 7.71 21.63 8.41
C LEU A 155 9.15 21.85 8.91
N ALA A 156 9.66 23.09 8.84
CA ALA A 156 11.05 23.44 9.14
C ALA A 156 11.53 23.06 10.57
N GLY A 157 10.62 22.76 11.50
CA GLY A 157 10.93 22.31 12.87
C GLY A 157 11.12 20.80 13.04
N TYR A 158 11.00 20.01 11.97
CA TYR A 158 11.10 18.54 12.01
C TYR A 158 12.37 18.06 11.29
N GLY A 159 12.92 16.93 11.74
CA GLY A 159 14.05 16.29 11.06
C GLY A 159 13.65 15.74 9.68
N GLU A 160 14.62 15.56 8.78
CA GLU A 160 14.35 15.04 7.43
C GLU A 160 13.62 13.68 7.41
N PRO A 161 13.95 12.70 8.29
CA PRO A 161 13.20 11.45 8.33
C PRO A 161 11.75 11.62 8.82
N GLU A 162 11.53 12.54 9.75
CA GLU A 162 10.20 12.84 10.28
C GLU A 162 9.35 13.53 9.22
N LYS A 163 9.91 14.50 8.51
CA LYS A 163 9.25 15.14 7.37
C LYS A 163 8.83 14.09 6.35
N MET A 164 9.72 13.14 6.04
CA MET A 164 9.40 12.07 5.11
C MET A 164 8.19 11.27 5.56
N LEU A 165 8.18 10.78 6.80
CA LEU A 165 7.04 10.00 7.25
C LEU A 165 5.77 10.82 7.38
N ILE A 166 5.83 12.03 7.94
CA ILE A 166 4.65 12.91 8.07
C ILE A 166 4.01 13.19 6.70
N SER A 167 4.82 13.30 5.63
CA SER A 167 4.36 13.81 4.34
C SER A 167 4.29 12.79 3.20
N HIS A 168 4.79 11.56 3.34
CA HIS A 168 4.99 10.67 2.17
C HIS A 168 3.72 10.41 1.34
N THR A 169 2.59 10.13 2.00
CA THR A 169 1.32 9.88 1.29
C THR A 169 0.77 11.15 0.63
N MET A 170 1.08 12.33 1.18
CA MET A 170 0.58 13.63 0.71
C MET A 170 1.43 14.18 -0.44
N VAL A 171 2.75 13.92 -0.40
CA VAL A 171 3.72 14.39 -1.39
C VAL A 171 3.61 13.63 -2.69
N ALA A 172 3.21 12.36 -2.67
CA ALA A 172 2.96 11.61 -3.91
C ALA A 172 1.98 12.32 -4.86
N TYR A 173 0.95 12.97 -4.30
CA TYR A 173 -0.01 13.76 -5.07
C TYR A 173 0.46 15.19 -5.32
N GLY A 174 1.37 15.71 -4.50
CA GLY A 174 2.01 17.00 -4.67
C GLY A 174 3.14 17.02 -5.71
N ASP A 175 3.73 15.86 -6.04
CA ASP A 175 4.73 15.71 -7.08
C ASP A 175 4.09 15.88 -8.47
N MET A 176 4.58 16.86 -9.23
CA MET A 176 3.97 17.26 -10.51
C MET A 176 3.98 16.15 -11.55
N GLU A 177 5.00 15.29 -11.54
CA GLU A 177 5.12 14.18 -12.48
C GLU A 177 4.15 13.06 -12.12
N MET A 178 4.07 12.68 -10.85
CA MET A 178 3.10 11.70 -10.36
C MET A 178 1.66 12.18 -10.60
N ALA A 179 1.41 13.47 -10.37
CA ALA A 179 0.13 14.09 -10.62
C ALA A 179 -0.20 14.16 -12.13
N ALA A 180 0.80 14.21 -13.01
CA ALA A 180 0.59 14.10 -14.46
C ALA A 180 0.16 12.69 -14.87
N PHE A 181 0.78 11.64 -14.30
CA PHE A 181 0.36 10.25 -14.53
C PHE A 181 -1.06 9.99 -14.05
N ALA A 182 -1.42 10.49 -12.86
CA ALA A 182 -2.78 10.37 -12.34
C ALA A 182 -3.82 10.97 -13.30
N ARG A 183 -3.57 12.18 -13.79
CA ARG A 183 -4.45 12.86 -14.76
C ARG A 183 -4.51 12.16 -16.11
N ALA A 184 -3.37 11.65 -16.60
CA ALA A 184 -3.34 10.85 -17.82
C ALA A 184 -4.22 9.61 -17.66
N LEU A 185 -4.14 8.91 -16.52
CA LEU A 185 -4.96 7.73 -16.28
C LEU A 185 -6.45 8.07 -16.21
N ILE A 186 -6.82 9.19 -15.60
CA ILE A 186 -8.21 9.66 -15.57
C ILE A 186 -8.73 9.90 -16.98
N ARG A 187 -7.94 10.57 -17.85
CA ARG A 187 -8.32 10.81 -19.25
C ARG A 187 -8.48 9.50 -20.02
N ALA A 188 -7.55 8.56 -19.86
CA ALA A 188 -7.61 7.24 -20.48
C ALA A 188 -8.80 6.39 -19.98
N SER A 189 -9.30 6.67 -18.77
CA SER A 189 -10.47 6.00 -18.19
C SER A 189 -11.80 6.64 -18.61
N HIS A 190 -11.77 7.90 -19.08
CA HIS A 190 -12.96 8.67 -19.42
C HIS A 190 -12.69 9.58 -20.64
N ALA A 191 -12.98 9.09 -21.85
CA ALA A 191 -12.60 9.73 -23.11
C ALA A 191 -13.21 11.14 -23.38
N GLU A 192 -14.17 11.60 -22.56
CA GLU A 192 -14.90 12.85 -22.77
C GLU A 192 -15.03 13.72 -21.50
N VAL A 193 -14.10 13.58 -20.54
CA VAL A 193 -14.13 14.44 -19.33
C VAL A 193 -13.55 15.83 -19.60
N SER A 194 -14.20 16.85 -19.03
CA SER A 194 -13.63 18.20 -19.02
C SER A 194 -12.39 18.27 -18.14
N GLU A 195 -11.51 19.26 -18.35
CA GLU A 195 -10.34 19.46 -17.48
C GLU A 195 -10.74 19.75 -16.02
N LEU A 196 -11.90 20.39 -15.80
CA LEU A 196 -12.44 20.57 -14.44
C LEU A 196 -12.81 19.23 -13.80
N ASP A 197 -13.39 18.32 -14.56
CA ASP A 197 -13.71 16.97 -14.07
C ASP A 197 -12.46 16.12 -13.85
N VAL A 198 -11.41 16.32 -14.65
CA VAL A 198 -10.09 15.71 -14.41
C VAL A 198 -9.54 16.15 -13.06
N GLU A 199 -9.54 17.45 -12.76
CA GLU A 199 -9.08 17.95 -11.45
C GLU A 199 -9.93 17.44 -10.30
N ARG A 200 -11.26 17.40 -10.46
CA ARG A 200 -12.17 16.83 -9.45
C ARG A 200 -11.87 15.35 -9.20
N ARG A 201 -11.65 14.56 -10.26
CA ARG A 201 -11.31 13.14 -10.15
C ARG A 201 -9.91 12.92 -9.57
N PHE A 202 -8.95 13.77 -9.91
CA PHE A 202 -7.62 13.76 -9.31
C PHE A 202 -7.68 14.04 -7.81
N ALA A 203 -8.47 15.06 -7.40
CA ALA A 203 -8.71 15.33 -5.99
C ALA A 203 -9.40 14.14 -5.30
N ARG A 204 -10.39 13.50 -5.94
CA ARG A 204 -11.00 12.26 -5.42
C ARG A 204 -10.00 11.13 -5.26
N MET A 205 -9.09 10.91 -6.23
CA MET A 205 -8.01 9.93 -6.10
C MET A 205 -7.18 10.21 -4.85
N ALA A 206 -6.73 11.45 -4.67
CA ALA A 206 -5.93 11.86 -3.52
C ALA A 206 -6.68 11.68 -2.19
N VAL A 207 -7.99 11.92 -2.16
CA VAL A 207 -8.84 11.66 -0.98
C VAL A 207 -8.96 10.17 -0.71
N GLN A 208 -9.26 9.37 -1.74
CA GLN A 208 -9.48 7.93 -1.65
C GLN A 208 -8.20 7.12 -1.47
N SER A 209 -7.03 7.75 -1.48
CA SER A 209 -5.75 7.12 -1.18
C SER A 209 -5.21 7.48 0.19
N GLN A 210 -5.94 8.27 0.98
CA GLN A 210 -5.52 8.56 2.35
C GLN A 210 -5.74 7.32 3.23
N HIS A 211 -4.65 6.74 3.69
CA HIS A 211 -4.67 5.75 4.76
C HIS A 211 -4.69 6.48 6.09
N ALA A 212 -5.88 6.83 6.58
CA ALA A 212 -6.02 7.11 7.99
C ALA A 212 -6.04 5.77 8.72
N PRO A 213 -5.25 5.52 9.77
CA PRO A 213 -4.05 6.19 10.25
C PRO A 213 -2.82 5.35 9.94
N SER A 214 -2.15 5.64 8.82
CA SER A 214 -0.84 5.09 8.54
C SER A 214 0.17 5.52 9.61
N SER A 215 1.36 4.90 9.62
CA SER A 215 2.50 5.31 10.45
C SER A 215 2.75 6.82 10.35
N SER A 216 2.59 7.42 9.17
CA SER A 216 2.63 8.86 8.92
C SER A 216 1.66 9.68 9.74
N PHE A 217 0.40 9.24 9.79
CA PHE A 217 -0.63 9.96 10.52
C PHE A 217 -0.31 9.92 12.01
N VAL A 218 0.02 8.75 12.56
CA VAL A 218 0.39 8.61 13.97
C VAL A 218 1.60 9.50 14.34
N LEU A 219 2.59 9.60 13.47
CA LEU A 219 3.76 10.45 13.70
C LEU A 219 3.43 11.94 13.61
N ALA A 220 2.66 12.35 12.59
CA ALA A 220 2.16 13.72 12.48
C ALA A 220 1.35 14.11 13.74
N ARG A 221 0.55 13.18 14.26
CA ARG A 221 -0.21 13.32 15.51
C ARG A 221 0.67 13.50 16.74
N MET A 222 1.69 12.66 16.92
CA MET A 222 2.67 12.79 18.01
C MET A 222 3.37 14.15 18.01
N ARG A 223 3.37 14.82 16.86
CA ARG A 223 3.92 16.15 16.63
C ARG A 223 2.88 17.28 16.69
N GLY A 224 1.65 16.99 17.10
CA GLY A 224 0.58 17.98 17.26
C GLY A 224 -0.07 18.43 15.95
N LEU A 225 0.06 17.66 14.87
CA LEU A 225 -0.48 17.98 13.54
C LEU A 225 -1.68 17.10 13.23
N THR A 226 -2.65 17.58 12.45
CA THR A 226 -3.74 16.79 11.85
C THR A 226 -3.83 17.10 10.35
N ILE A 227 -4.64 16.34 9.63
CA ILE A 227 -4.90 16.59 8.20
C ILE A 227 -5.96 17.69 8.06
N ASP A 228 -5.72 18.65 7.17
CA ASP A 228 -6.70 19.63 6.71
C ASP A 228 -7.37 19.15 5.42
N LEU A 229 -8.63 18.71 5.53
CA LEU A 229 -9.35 18.08 4.44
C LEU A 229 -10.10 19.08 3.54
N LEU A 230 -10.35 20.29 4.04
CA LEU A 230 -11.38 21.19 3.51
C LEU A 230 -11.24 21.48 2.00
N GLU A 231 -10.06 21.95 1.57
CA GLU A 231 -9.86 22.34 0.17
C GLU A 231 -9.85 21.13 -0.76
N LEU A 232 -9.17 20.07 -0.38
CA LEU A 232 -9.04 18.88 -1.22
C LEU A 232 -10.41 18.20 -1.41
N TYR A 233 -11.17 18.03 -0.33
CA TYR A 233 -12.48 17.37 -0.39
C TYR A 233 -13.50 18.23 -1.15
N ARG A 234 -13.48 19.56 -0.97
CA ARG A 234 -14.34 20.45 -1.76
C ARG A 234 -14.01 20.36 -3.25
N THR A 235 -12.73 20.30 -3.60
CA THR A 235 -12.28 20.10 -4.99
C THR A 235 -12.74 18.75 -5.53
N ALA A 236 -12.68 17.70 -4.70
CA ALA A 236 -13.20 16.37 -4.99
C ALA A 236 -14.74 16.34 -5.12
N GLY A 237 -15.44 17.41 -4.76
CA GLY A 237 -16.88 17.55 -4.91
C GLY A 237 -17.69 16.90 -3.79
N TYR A 238 -17.12 16.76 -2.59
CA TYR A 238 -17.88 16.43 -1.38
C TYR A 238 -18.60 17.68 -0.86
N ASP A 239 -19.76 17.48 -0.24
CA ASP A 239 -20.50 18.55 0.43
C ASP A 239 -19.87 18.90 1.79
N ASP A 240 -20.27 20.06 2.35
CA ASP A 240 -19.69 20.55 3.60
C ASP A 240 -19.99 19.62 4.79
N ASP A 241 -21.10 18.87 4.76
CA ASP A 241 -21.46 17.90 5.80
C ASP A 241 -20.51 16.69 5.81
N VAL A 242 -20.22 16.11 4.64
CA VAL A 242 -19.23 15.03 4.49
C VAL A 242 -17.84 15.52 4.86
N ILE A 243 -17.48 16.75 4.46
CA ILE A 243 -16.19 17.35 4.82
C ILE A 243 -16.06 17.51 6.34
N ALA A 244 -17.08 18.07 6.99
CA ALA A 244 -17.09 18.25 8.43
C ALA A 244 -17.03 16.91 9.17
N ASN A 245 -17.76 15.91 8.69
CA ASN A 245 -17.76 14.59 9.28
C ASN A 245 -16.42 13.86 9.10
N ALA A 246 -15.83 13.94 7.90
CA ALA A 246 -14.49 13.43 7.64
C ALA A 246 -13.47 14.12 8.55
N GLN A 247 -13.50 15.46 8.64
CA GLN A 247 -12.59 16.19 9.51
C GLN A 247 -12.76 15.74 10.98
N SER A 248 -13.99 15.57 11.45
CA SER A 248 -14.27 15.06 12.80
C SER A 248 -13.77 13.64 13.01
N PHE A 249 -13.81 12.77 11.99
CA PHE A 249 -13.19 11.44 12.06
C PHE A 249 -11.68 11.57 12.25
N TYR A 250 -10.98 12.36 11.43
CA TYR A 250 -9.54 12.57 11.58
C TYR A 250 -9.19 13.23 12.92
N ASP A 251 -10.01 14.16 13.40
CA ASP A 251 -9.86 14.80 14.71
C ASP A 251 -10.10 13.78 15.87
N THR A 252 -10.98 12.80 15.69
CA THR A 252 -11.17 11.70 16.65
C THR A 252 -9.99 10.72 16.61
N CYS A 253 -9.52 10.32 15.43
CA CYS A 253 -8.27 9.55 15.27
C CYS A 253 -7.09 10.25 15.96
N ALA A 254 -7.13 11.58 15.94
CA ALA A 254 -6.13 12.45 16.54
C ALA A 254 -6.08 12.39 18.08
N GLU A 255 -7.18 12.03 18.74
CA GLU A 255 -7.25 11.84 20.20
C GLU A 255 -6.62 10.51 20.66
N PHE A 256 -6.18 9.66 19.72
CA PHE A 256 -5.50 8.40 20.03
C PHE A 256 -4.24 8.64 20.85
N ARG A 257 -4.07 7.85 21.92
CA ARG A 257 -2.93 7.97 22.82
C ARG A 257 -1.92 6.83 22.61
N PRO A 258 -0.64 7.13 22.32
CA PRO A 258 0.37 6.10 22.06
C PRO A 258 0.55 5.07 23.19
N GLU A 259 0.31 5.44 24.45
CA GLU A 259 0.38 4.52 25.59
C GLU A 259 -0.60 3.34 25.49
N TRP A 260 -1.70 3.49 24.75
CA TRP A 260 -2.63 2.40 24.48
C TRP A 260 -1.99 1.30 23.61
N VAL A 261 -1.03 1.66 22.76
CA VAL A 261 -0.24 0.69 21.97
C VAL A 261 0.61 -0.17 22.89
N ALA A 262 1.23 0.42 23.92
CA ALA A 262 2.09 -0.32 24.84
C ALA A 262 1.30 -1.40 25.62
N ALA A 263 0.12 -1.06 26.13
CA ALA A 263 -0.75 -2.04 26.78
C ALA A 263 -1.13 -3.19 25.84
N PHE A 264 -1.44 -2.87 24.57
CA PHE A 264 -1.75 -3.87 23.56
C PHE A 264 -0.57 -4.81 23.25
N LEU A 265 0.63 -4.26 23.10
CA LEU A 265 1.85 -5.04 22.87
C LEU A 265 2.17 -5.97 24.06
N ASP A 266 1.75 -5.61 25.27
CA ASP A 266 1.80 -6.46 26.46
C ASP A 266 0.68 -7.52 26.51
N GLY A 267 -0.15 -7.63 25.46
CA GLY A 267 -1.28 -8.56 25.39
C GLY A 267 -2.50 -8.12 26.21
N ARG A 268 -2.62 -6.82 26.54
CA ARG A 268 -3.74 -6.27 27.30
C ARG A 268 -4.50 -5.24 26.46
N ILE A 269 -5.82 -5.30 26.47
CA ILE A 269 -6.63 -4.21 25.91
C ILE A 269 -6.68 -3.10 26.98
N PRO A 270 -6.36 -1.83 26.66
CA PRO A 270 -6.60 -0.73 27.59
C PRO A 270 -8.11 -0.63 27.81
N GLU A 271 -8.61 -0.92 29.00
CA GLU A 271 -10.05 -0.84 29.31
C GLU A 271 -10.38 0.36 30.21
N ASP A 272 -9.51 1.36 30.23
CA ASP A 272 -9.80 2.60 30.96
C ASP A 272 -10.91 3.42 30.28
N ASP A 273 -11.60 4.26 31.07
CA ASP A 273 -12.72 5.09 30.60
C ASP A 273 -12.32 6.00 29.42
N ALA A 274 -11.06 6.44 29.36
CA ALA A 274 -10.58 7.30 28.30
C ALA A 274 -10.48 6.53 26.96
N TRP A 275 -9.96 5.31 26.99
CA TRP A 275 -9.92 4.42 25.83
C TRP A 275 -11.33 4.02 25.38
N LEU A 276 -12.20 3.61 26.31
CA LEU A 276 -13.58 3.22 26.01
C LEU A 276 -14.35 4.35 25.35
N GLY A 277 -14.24 5.57 25.90
CA GLY A 277 -14.85 6.77 25.35
C GLY A 277 -14.32 7.11 23.96
N TRP A 278 -13.00 7.06 23.77
CA TRP A 278 -12.37 7.30 22.46
C TRP A 278 -12.82 6.27 21.42
N ARG A 279 -12.76 4.97 21.75
CA ARG A 279 -13.15 3.87 20.86
C ARG A 279 -14.59 4.00 20.39
N ALA A 280 -15.52 4.34 21.30
CA ALA A 280 -16.91 4.55 20.95
C ALA A 280 -17.08 5.67 19.91
N ARG A 281 -16.42 6.82 20.12
CA ARG A 281 -16.43 7.94 19.16
C ARG A 281 -15.80 7.54 17.83
N TYR A 282 -14.66 6.85 17.84
CA TYR A 282 -14.00 6.40 16.61
C TYR A 282 -14.92 5.52 15.76
N LEU A 283 -15.55 4.51 16.38
CA LEU A 283 -16.42 3.57 15.67
C LEU A 283 -17.68 4.25 15.12
N ASP A 284 -18.27 5.17 15.89
CA ASP A 284 -19.40 5.98 15.45
C ASP A 284 -19.04 6.84 14.23
N ARG A 285 -17.94 7.60 14.33
CA ARG A 285 -17.45 8.45 13.23
C ARG A 285 -17.11 7.64 12.00
N ARG A 286 -16.41 6.51 12.14
CA ARG A 286 -16.07 5.62 11.02
C ARG A 286 -17.32 5.15 10.27
N ARG A 287 -18.38 4.75 10.99
CA ARG A 287 -19.65 4.30 10.37
C ARG A 287 -20.39 5.39 9.61
N SER A 288 -20.16 6.65 9.98
CA SER A 288 -20.79 7.80 9.35
C SER A 288 -20.07 8.30 8.09
N LEU A 289 -18.87 7.79 7.78
CA LEU A 289 -18.16 8.13 6.56
C LEU A 289 -18.77 7.41 5.34
N PRO A 290 -18.70 8.02 4.14
CA PRO A 290 -19.03 7.33 2.89
C PRO A 290 -18.22 6.04 2.72
N GLU A 291 -18.84 4.97 2.19
CA GLU A 291 -18.20 3.65 2.02
C GLU A 291 -16.86 3.74 1.26
N GLU A 292 -16.79 4.60 0.25
CA GLU A 292 -15.57 4.82 -0.51
C GLU A 292 -14.39 5.35 0.31
N LEU A 293 -14.65 6.13 1.38
CA LEU A 293 -13.61 6.58 2.31
C LEU A 293 -13.30 5.51 3.37
N VAL A 294 -14.30 4.71 3.76
CA VAL A 294 -14.13 3.62 4.75
C VAL A 294 -13.35 2.44 4.17
N TYR A 295 -13.42 2.22 2.86
CA TYR A 295 -12.71 1.13 2.19
C TYR A 295 -11.21 1.09 2.54
N GLN A 296 -10.55 2.25 2.53
CA GLN A 296 -9.12 2.33 2.86
C GLN A 296 -8.81 2.08 4.33
N LEU A 297 -9.83 2.19 5.19
CA LEU A 297 -9.74 1.94 6.62
C LEU A 297 -9.72 0.44 6.95
N HIS A 298 -9.98 -0.44 5.97
CA HIS A 298 -10.00 -1.89 6.21
C HIS A 298 -8.58 -2.48 6.33
N SER A 299 -7.59 -1.82 5.71
CA SER A 299 -6.17 -2.17 5.82
C SER A 299 -5.42 -1.27 6.80
N ASP A 300 -6.11 -0.41 7.55
CA ASP A 300 -5.49 0.64 8.36
C ASP A 300 -5.00 0.15 9.74
N THR A 301 -4.05 0.87 10.34
CA THR A 301 -3.42 0.44 11.60
C THR A 301 -4.33 0.59 12.84
N LEU A 302 -5.20 1.60 12.95
CA LEU A 302 -6.03 1.80 14.17
C LEU A 302 -7.33 0.98 14.17
N THR A 303 -7.97 0.74 13.03
CA THR A 303 -9.02 -0.26 12.88
C THR A 303 -8.45 -1.63 13.21
N ASN A 304 -7.23 -1.94 12.76
CA ASN A 304 -6.53 -3.17 13.15
C ASN A 304 -6.23 -3.22 14.65
N PHE A 305 -5.87 -2.10 15.27
CA PHE A 305 -5.71 -1.97 16.72
C PHE A 305 -7.04 -2.20 17.48
N LEU A 306 -8.13 -1.58 17.03
CA LEU A 306 -9.43 -1.54 17.70
C LEU A 306 -10.26 -2.82 17.60
N ASP A 307 -10.04 -3.59 16.54
CA ASP A 307 -10.62 -4.92 16.40
C ASP A 307 -9.95 -5.94 17.34
N GLY A 308 -8.93 -5.54 18.11
CA GLY A 308 -8.13 -6.47 18.93
C GLY A 308 -7.08 -7.21 18.11
N THR A 309 -6.77 -6.73 16.90
CA THR A 309 -6.10 -7.50 15.84
C THR A 309 -4.75 -6.96 15.42
N LEU A 310 -4.02 -6.29 16.33
CA LEU A 310 -2.55 -6.29 16.23
C LEU A 310 -1.99 -7.74 16.39
N GLU A 311 -2.88 -8.73 16.59
CA GLU A 311 -2.65 -10.13 16.25
C GLU A 311 -2.27 -10.33 14.78
N SER A 312 -1.21 -11.11 14.58
CA SER A 312 -0.74 -11.75 13.35
C SER A 312 -1.74 -11.99 12.21
N GLY A 313 -3.03 -12.24 12.48
CA GLY A 313 -4.03 -12.51 11.46
C GLY A 313 -4.21 -11.41 10.42
N LYS A 314 -3.97 -10.15 10.78
CA LYS A 314 -3.98 -9.06 9.80
C LYS A 314 -2.63 -8.82 9.12
N TRP A 315 -1.53 -9.30 9.70
CA TRP A 315 -0.28 -9.42 8.96
C TRP A 315 -0.38 -10.53 7.91
N VAL A 316 -1.11 -11.59 8.23
CA VAL A 316 -1.48 -12.66 7.30
C VAL A 316 -2.39 -12.10 6.20
N ASP A 317 -3.43 -11.35 6.55
CA ASP A 317 -4.25 -10.64 5.56
C ASP A 317 -3.40 -9.67 4.73
N ALA A 318 -2.57 -8.82 5.34
CA ALA A 318 -1.66 -7.93 4.64
C ALA A 318 -0.65 -8.69 3.76
N SER A 319 -0.20 -9.88 4.15
CA SER A 319 0.67 -10.73 3.33
C SER A 319 -0.08 -11.34 2.13
N ILE A 320 -1.37 -11.68 2.30
CA ILE A 320 -2.27 -12.20 1.27
C ILE A 320 -2.76 -11.09 0.32
N LEU A 321 -2.88 -9.87 0.84
CA LEU A 321 -3.38 -8.70 0.12
C LEU A 321 -2.25 -7.93 -0.58
N PHE A 322 -1.09 -7.79 0.08
CA PHE A 322 0.00 -6.92 -0.34
C PHE A 322 1.33 -7.66 -0.54
N GLY A 323 1.34 -8.98 -0.39
CA GLY A 323 2.54 -9.81 -0.57
C GLY A 323 2.47 -10.80 -1.73
N GLY A 324 1.40 -10.78 -2.53
CA GLY A 324 1.28 -11.62 -3.72
C GLY A 324 1.20 -13.11 -3.41
N VAL A 325 0.79 -13.43 -2.18
CA VAL A 325 0.75 -14.80 -1.65
C VAL A 325 -0.40 -15.58 -2.28
N LYS A 326 -0.07 -16.71 -2.90
CA LYS A 326 -0.99 -17.65 -3.55
C LYS A 326 -1.13 -18.97 -2.80
N ALA A 327 -0.26 -19.21 -1.81
CA ALA A 327 -0.27 -20.39 -0.98
C ALA A 327 0.15 -20.06 0.46
N VAL A 328 -0.39 -20.79 1.43
CA VAL A 328 -0.14 -20.56 2.87
C VAL A 328 1.37 -20.58 3.18
N GLU A 329 2.13 -21.40 2.47
CA GLU A 329 3.57 -21.57 2.65
C GLU A 329 4.38 -20.32 2.26
N GLU A 330 3.80 -19.40 1.49
CA GLU A 330 4.44 -18.14 1.07
C GLU A 330 4.24 -17.02 2.10
N ILE A 331 3.28 -17.17 3.03
CA ILE A 331 2.93 -16.17 4.05
C ILE A 331 4.17 -15.74 4.86
N PRO A 332 5.04 -16.64 5.37
CA PRO A 332 6.19 -16.21 6.17
C PRO A 332 7.17 -15.31 5.39
N ALA A 333 7.39 -15.57 4.10
CA ALA A 333 8.27 -14.73 3.30
C ALA A 333 7.67 -13.34 3.07
N ALA A 334 6.36 -13.26 2.80
CA ALA A 334 5.66 -12.00 2.64
C ALA A 334 5.61 -11.19 3.95
N LEU A 335 5.31 -11.84 5.08
CA LEU A 335 5.39 -11.26 6.42
C LEU A 335 6.77 -10.66 6.71
N ALA A 336 7.84 -11.40 6.42
CA ALA A 336 9.21 -10.91 6.61
C ALA A 336 9.49 -9.63 5.78
N ARG A 337 8.96 -9.52 4.56
CA ARG A 337 9.10 -8.29 3.75
C ARG A 337 8.38 -7.10 4.40
N ILE A 338 7.14 -7.29 4.85
CA ILE A 338 6.35 -6.23 5.50
C ILE A 338 7.05 -5.77 6.78
N VAL A 339 7.53 -6.70 7.61
CA VAL A 339 8.28 -6.39 8.83
C VAL A 339 9.57 -5.62 8.52
N ASN A 340 10.30 -6.04 7.49
CA ASN A 340 11.52 -5.33 7.04
C ASN A 340 11.25 -3.90 6.56
N GLN A 341 10.09 -3.65 5.94
CA GLN A 341 9.66 -2.30 5.56
C GLN A 341 9.52 -1.43 6.81
N TYR A 342 8.83 -1.91 7.85
CA TYR A 342 8.70 -1.16 9.10
C TYR A 342 10.02 -0.97 9.85
N VAL A 343 10.93 -1.96 9.82
CA VAL A 343 12.28 -1.81 10.38
C VAL A 343 13.04 -0.70 9.65
N ALA A 344 12.96 -0.67 8.32
CA ALA A 344 13.59 0.39 7.54
C ALA A 344 13.00 1.77 7.84
N GLU A 345 11.68 1.87 8.01
CA GLU A 345 11.00 3.10 8.44
C GLU A 345 11.44 3.55 9.84
N HIS A 346 11.58 2.62 10.79
CA HIS A 346 12.08 2.92 12.14
C HIS A 346 13.54 3.40 12.14
N VAL A 347 14.42 2.72 11.41
CA VAL A 347 15.84 3.15 11.31
C VAL A 347 15.93 4.53 10.66
N ALA A 348 15.12 4.79 9.63
CA ALA A 348 15.06 6.12 9.04
C ALA A 348 14.64 7.16 10.09
N LEU A 349 13.57 6.90 10.86
CA LEU A 349 13.03 7.81 11.88
C LEU A 349 14.00 8.20 12.98
N HIS A 350 14.61 7.19 13.58
CA HIS A 350 15.34 7.37 14.83
C HIS A 350 16.84 7.53 14.57
N ASN A 351 17.29 7.32 13.33
CA ASN A 351 18.71 7.24 12.97
C ASN A 351 19.49 6.28 13.91
N GLU A 352 18.79 5.27 14.40
CA GLU A 352 19.24 4.31 15.39
C GLU A 352 18.82 2.90 14.93
N PRO A 353 19.57 1.85 15.31
CA PRO A 353 19.17 0.48 15.06
C PRO A 353 17.81 0.16 15.70
N ALA A 354 16.93 -0.55 15.00
CA ALA A 354 15.61 -0.94 15.51
C ALA A 354 15.66 -2.05 16.59
N GLU A 355 16.72 -2.16 17.38
CA GLU A 355 17.00 -3.30 18.26
C GLU A 355 15.88 -3.57 19.28
N ASP A 356 15.29 -2.51 19.84
CA ASP A 356 14.18 -2.63 20.79
C ASP A 356 12.91 -3.17 20.14
N LEU A 357 12.60 -2.67 18.94
CA LEU A 357 11.48 -3.13 18.12
C LEU A 357 11.67 -4.60 17.71
N LEU A 358 12.87 -4.93 17.23
CA LEU A 358 13.26 -6.27 16.82
C LEU A 358 13.21 -7.27 17.97
N ARG A 359 13.57 -6.85 19.19
CA ARG A 359 13.52 -7.68 20.40
C ARG A 359 12.08 -8.04 20.77
N VAL A 360 11.16 -7.08 20.74
CA VAL A 360 9.73 -7.33 20.99
C VAL A 360 9.16 -8.25 19.91
N TRP A 361 9.42 -7.93 18.64
CA TRP A 361 8.85 -8.67 17.51
C TRP A 361 9.39 -10.09 17.36
N ARG A 362 10.63 -10.36 17.78
CA ARG A 362 11.21 -11.70 17.73
C ARG A 362 10.32 -12.72 18.42
N HIS A 363 9.87 -12.44 19.63
CA HIS A 363 9.03 -13.36 20.39
C HIS A 363 7.61 -13.45 19.82
N THR A 364 7.09 -12.36 19.27
CA THR A 364 5.74 -12.31 18.70
C THR A 364 5.65 -13.07 17.37
N LEU A 365 6.67 -12.99 16.51
CA LEU A 365 6.61 -13.44 15.12
C LEU A 365 7.26 -14.81 14.87
N GLU A 366 8.09 -15.31 15.79
CA GLU A 366 8.71 -16.64 15.69
C GLU A 366 7.70 -17.79 15.55
N PRO A 367 6.56 -17.82 16.28
CA PRO A 367 5.53 -18.85 16.07
C PRO A 367 4.92 -18.87 14.66
N TRP A 368 5.02 -17.75 13.93
CA TRP A 368 4.54 -17.55 12.56
C TRP A 368 5.60 -17.87 11.50
N GLY A 369 6.76 -18.41 11.93
CA GLY A 369 7.86 -18.74 11.05
C GLY A 369 8.70 -17.52 10.65
N ILE A 370 8.73 -16.46 11.46
CA ILE A 370 9.57 -15.28 11.22
C ILE A 370 10.68 -15.19 12.26
N GLY A 371 11.90 -15.14 11.78
CA GLY A 371 13.10 -14.93 12.58
C GLY A 371 13.73 -13.58 12.26
N PHE A 372 14.84 -13.28 12.93
CA PHE A 372 15.59 -12.07 12.70
C PHE A 372 17.09 -12.35 12.64
N SER A 373 17.74 -11.88 11.56
CA SER A 373 19.16 -12.02 11.29
C SER A 373 19.72 -10.73 10.71
N GLY A 374 20.85 -10.24 11.23
CA GLY A 374 21.52 -9.02 10.74
C GLY A 374 20.62 -7.78 10.74
N GLY A 375 19.76 -7.63 11.75
CA GLY A 375 18.81 -6.51 11.85
C GLY A 375 17.62 -6.58 10.90
N ARG A 376 17.38 -7.72 10.25
CA ARG A 376 16.28 -7.93 9.29
C ARG A 376 15.43 -9.12 9.67
N ALA A 377 14.13 -9.04 9.41
CA ALA A 377 13.21 -10.17 9.46
C ALA A 377 13.53 -11.15 8.32
N ILE A 378 13.48 -12.44 8.62
CA ILE A 378 13.67 -13.53 7.67
C ILE A 378 12.57 -14.58 7.87
N ALA A 379 12.15 -15.25 6.80
CA ALA A 379 11.37 -16.47 6.97
C ALA A 379 12.27 -17.56 7.57
N LEU A 380 11.80 -18.22 8.62
CA LEU A 380 12.47 -19.35 9.24
C LEU A 380 12.32 -20.59 8.36
N PRO A 381 13.35 -21.45 8.28
CA PRO A 381 13.24 -22.73 7.61
C PRO A 381 12.29 -23.65 8.39
N GLY A 382 11.44 -24.37 7.67
CA GLY A 382 10.48 -25.32 8.24
C GLY A 382 9.05 -24.78 8.33
N THR A 383 8.15 -25.61 8.87
CA THR A 383 6.74 -25.27 8.99
C THR A 383 6.52 -24.38 10.22
N PRO A 384 5.86 -23.21 10.07
CA PRO A 384 5.47 -22.38 11.20
C PRO A 384 4.71 -23.17 12.27
N ALA A 385 4.98 -22.89 13.55
CA ALA A 385 4.27 -23.53 14.65
C ALA A 385 2.75 -23.29 14.57
N ARG A 386 2.35 -22.12 14.03
CA ARG A 386 0.96 -21.72 13.80
C ARG A 386 0.48 -21.89 12.36
N ILE A 387 1.01 -22.87 11.61
CA ILE A 387 0.60 -23.09 10.21
C ILE A 387 -0.90 -23.40 10.03
N GLY A 388 -1.54 -24.03 11.03
CA GLY A 388 -2.99 -24.26 11.03
C GLY A 388 -3.77 -22.95 11.08
N GLU A 389 -3.40 -22.06 11.99
CA GLU A 389 -3.99 -20.72 12.10
C GLU A 389 -3.74 -19.89 10.82
N LEU A 390 -2.53 -19.99 10.26
CA LEU A 390 -2.19 -19.36 8.97
C LEU A 390 -3.10 -19.85 7.84
N ARG A 391 -3.38 -21.16 7.79
CA ARG A 391 -4.23 -21.76 6.78
C ARG A 391 -5.68 -21.35 6.95
N ASP A 392 -6.20 -21.38 8.17
CA ASP A 392 -7.57 -20.96 8.46
C ASP A 392 -7.78 -19.48 8.10
N GLN A 393 -6.81 -18.62 8.42
CA GLN A 393 -6.84 -17.21 8.04
C GLN A 393 -6.69 -17.01 6.53
N PHE A 394 -5.80 -17.77 5.88
CA PHE A 394 -5.67 -17.77 4.43
C PHE A 394 -6.99 -18.12 3.75
N ASP A 395 -7.64 -19.20 4.18
CA ASP A 395 -8.91 -19.66 3.62
C ASP A 395 -10.03 -18.65 3.89
N LEU A 396 -10.10 -18.06 5.09
CA LEU A 396 -11.07 -17.01 5.42
C LEU A 396 -10.89 -15.76 4.55
N SER A 397 -9.65 -15.32 4.37
CA SER A 397 -9.35 -14.10 3.62
C SER A 397 -9.46 -14.32 2.12
N TRP A 398 -9.13 -15.51 1.64
CA TRP A 398 -9.40 -15.91 0.26
C TRP A 398 -10.90 -16.08 -0.02
N ALA A 399 -11.67 -16.62 0.93
CA ALA A 399 -13.13 -16.70 0.81
C ALA A 399 -13.77 -15.30 0.79
N ARG A 400 -13.23 -14.32 1.54
CA ARG A 400 -13.65 -12.91 1.44
C ARG A 400 -13.37 -12.33 0.04
N LYS A 401 -12.24 -12.66 -0.59
CA LYS A 401 -11.94 -12.27 -1.99
C LYS A 401 -12.92 -12.86 -3.01
N GLN A 402 -13.46 -14.04 -2.73
CA GLN A 402 -14.31 -14.78 -3.68
C GLN A 402 -15.81 -14.51 -3.55
N LYS A 403 -16.27 -13.83 -2.49
CA LYS A 403 -17.69 -13.49 -2.36
C LYS A 403 -18.04 -12.37 -3.36
N PRO A 404 -18.97 -12.60 -4.31
CA PRO A 404 -19.61 -11.49 -4.97
C PRO A 404 -20.43 -10.73 -3.92
N LYS A 405 -20.22 -9.41 -3.84
CA LYS A 405 -21.14 -8.54 -3.10
C LYS A 405 -22.52 -8.57 -3.74
#